data_AF-A0A9D6UZ89-F1
#
_entry.id   AF-A0A9D6UZ89-F1
#
_cell.length_a   1.000
_cell.length_b   1.000
_cell.length_c   1.000
_cell.angle_alpha   90.00
_cell.angle_beta   90.00
_cell.angle_gamma   90.00
#
_symmetry.space_group_name_H-M   'P 1'
#
loop_
_entity.id
_entity.type
_entity.pdbx_description
1 polymer ?
#
loop_
_entity_poly.entity_id
_entity_poly.type
_entity_poly.pdbx_seq_one_letter_code
_entity_poly.pdbx_strand_id
1 'polypeptide(L)'
;MSMDTQKEISAEEQDVALQIREHLSEVLKRPENSVDVESSLYDDVAELMMAKREVKGLFLTEHEVISSDGDVSEAEIYKKYKLPNIDLTLRKILHKIETLGRIDSFIESNTICPEGIQGEMPARMSEMRSKLKTILYILEKHKIPLDSISFTQGSTTPEMKSGANYITVEIPKLKRLIQICDEGGNVFYIFKSSKMTSTKLNGMTRGEKNDWISDHKHAGERIAYAINWVDRLEKSLFLTKST
;
A
#
# COMPACT_ATOMS: atom_id res chain seq x y z
N MET A 1 9.81 -6.93 53.57
CA MET A 1 8.63 -6.70 52.72
C MET A 1 8.61 -5.21 52.41
N SER A 2 9.20 -4.81 51.28
CA SER A 2 9.16 -3.42 50.84
C SER A 2 7.82 -3.19 50.17
N MET A 3 7.08 -2.18 50.62
CA MET A 3 5.83 -1.76 50.00
C MET A 3 6.18 -1.06 48.69
N ASP A 4 5.92 -1.72 47.56
CA ASP A 4 5.87 -1.08 46.26
C ASP A 4 4.79 -0.01 46.30
N THR A 5 5.20 1.23 46.53
CA THR A 5 4.33 2.38 46.42
C THR A 5 4.22 2.65 44.92
N GLN A 6 3.17 2.14 44.28
CA GLN A 6 2.83 2.53 42.91
C GLN A 6 2.60 4.03 42.91
N LYS A 7 3.59 4.79 42.42
CA LYS A 7 3.49 6.22 42.22
C LYS A 7 2.33 6.47 41.25
N GLU A 8 1.35 7.27 41.66
CA GLU A 8 0.24 7.65 40.79
C GLU A 8 0.77 8.50 39.63
N ILE A 9 0.32 8.18 38.42
CA ILE A 9 0.70 8.86 37.18
C ILE A 9 0.25 10.32 37.26
N SER A 10 1.15 11.27 37.01
CA SER A 10 0.84 12.69 37.01
C SER A 10 -0.14 13.08 35.90
N ALA A 11 -0.79 14.24 36.05
CA ALA A 11 -1.74 14.73 35.05
C ALA A 11 -1.08 14.96 33.67
N GLU A 12 0.17 15.42 33.66
CA GLU A 12 0.94 15.66 32.44
C GLU A 12 1.27 14.34 31.71
N GLU A 13 1.66 13.31 32.44
CA GLU A 13 1.93 11.98 31.87
C GLU A 13 0.66 11.29 31.33
N GLN A 14 -0.49 11.51 32.00
CA GLN A 14 -1.78 11.02 31.49
C GLN A 14 -2.18 11.70 30.18
N ASP A 15 -1.87 12.99 30.05
CA ASP A 15 -2.13 13.76 28.83
C ASP A 15 -1.27 13.26 27.67
N VAL A 16 0.04 13.09 27.86
CA VAL A 16 0.92 12.54 26.82
C VAL A 16 0.49 11.12 26.43
N ALA A 17 0.17 10.25 27.40
CA ALA A 17 -0.34 8.92 27.11
C ALA A 17 -1.69 8.94 26.35
N LEU A 18 -2.54 9.95 26.58
CA LEU A 18 -3.74 10.16 25.78
C LEU A 18 -3.41 10.57 24.35
N GLN A 19 -2.53 11.54 24.15
CA GLN A 19 -2.10 11.99 22.82
C GLN A 19 -1.52 10.83 22.00
N ILE A 20 -0.68 9.99 22.60
CA ILE A 20 -0.10 8.80 21.94
C ILE A 20 -1.20 7.80 21.54
N ARG A 21 -2.22 7.58 22.38
CA ARG A 21 -3.35 6.68 22.06
C ARG A 21 -4.19 7.20 20.91
N GLU A 22 -4.47 8.50 20.92
CA GLU A 22 -5.21 9.16 19.85
C GLU A 22 -4.43 9.06 18.54
N HIS A 23 -3.14 9.38 18.57
CA HIS A 23 -2.27 9.27 17.41
C HIS A 23 -2.23 7.83 16.84
N LEU A 24 -1.99 6.82 17.68
CA LEU A 24 -2.02 5.41 17.25
C LEU A 24 -3.41 4.99 16.72
N SER A 25 -4.49 5.54 17.26
CA SER A 25 -5.85 5.30 16.74
C SER A 25 -6.02 5.87 15.35
N GLU A 26 -5.42 7.03 15.07
CA GLU A 26 -5.43 7.62 13.72
C GLU A 26 -4.60 6.80 12.73
N VAL A 27 -3.46 6.23 13.13
CA VAL A 27 -2.71 5.26 12.30
C VAL A 27 -3.56 4.05 11.93
N LEU A 28 -4.34 3.54 12.89
CA LEU A 28 -5.26 2.42 12.64
C LEU A 28 -6.37 2.78 11.64
N LYS A 29 -6.90 4.00 11.70
CA LYS A 29 -7.97 4.50 10.82
C LYS A 29 -7.46 5.02 9.47
N ARG A 30 -6.17 5.33 9.35
CA ARG A 30 -5.59 5.88 8.14
C ARG A 30 -5.92 4.96 6.96
N PRO A 31 -6.56 5.49 5.89
CA PRO A 31 -6.76 4.71 4.69
C PRO A 31 -5.39 4.37 4.10
N GLU A 32 -5.34 3.37 3.23
CA GLU A 32 -4.09 3.01 2.53
C GLU A 32 -3.91 3.90 1.29
N ASN A 33 -4.17 5.20 1.46
CA ASN A 33 -4.18 6.22 0.42
C ASN A 33 -2.81 6.87 0.22
N SER A 34 -1.73 6.18 0.61
CA SER A 34 -0.39 6.60 0.21
C SER A 34 -0.20 6.42 -1.29
N VAL A 35 0.68 7.25 -1.86
CA VAL A 35 1.09 7.18 -3.26
C VAL A 35 1.55 5.77 -3.63
N ASP A 36 2.17 5.05 -2.68
CA ASP A 36 2.58 3.65 -2.76
C ASP A 36 2.38 2.94 -1.40
N VAL A 37 1.91 1.69 -1.42
CA VAL A 37 1.61 0.89 -0.22
C VAL A 37 2.84 0.57 0.62
N GLU A 38 4.02 0.49 0.00
CA GLU A 38 5.28 0.25 0.70
C GLU A 38 5.69 1.48 1.51
N SER A 39 5.59 2.67 0.93
CA SER A 39 5.90 3.92 1.66
C SER A 39 5.03 4.07 2.91
N SER A 40 3.73 3.78 2.84
CA SER A 40 2.90 3.85 4.06
C SER A 40 3.25 2.80 5.10
N LEU A 41 3.79 1.64 4.71
CA LEU A 41 4.27 0.67 5.70
C LEU A 41 5.47 1.24 6.49
N TYR A 42 6.40 1.90 5.82
CA TYR A 42 7.51 2.56 6.51
C TYR A 42 7.04 3.66 7.45
N ASP A 43 6.07 4.47 7.03
CA ASP A 43 5.46 5.51 7.88
C ASP A 43 4.78 4.89 9.11
N ASP A 44 3.95 3.85 8.91
CA ASP A 44 3.25 3.14 10.00
C ASP A 44 4.25 2.56 11.02
N VAL A 45 5.37 1.99 10.56
CA VAL A 45 6.45 1.46 11.42
C VAL A 45 7.19 2.57 12.15
N ALA A 46 7.54 3.66 11.46
CA ALA A 46 8.25 4.79 12.04
C ALA A 46 7.42 5.45 13.15
N GLU A 47 6.12 5.68 12.91
CA GLU A 47 5.19 6.23 13.88
C GLU A 47 5.04 5.33 15.10
N LEU A 48 4.93 4.01 14.89
CA LEU A 48 4.92 3.05 16.00
C LEU A 48 6.21 3.13 16.82
N MET A 49 7.39 3.18 16.17
CA MET A 49 8.67 3.27 16.85
C MET A 49 8.83 4.56 17.66
N MET A 50 8.31 5.68 17.15
CA MET A 50 8.26 6.96 17.88
C MET A 50 7.37 6.85 19.11
N ALA A 51 6.15 6.32 18.97
CA ALA A 51 5.24 6.10 20.09
C ALA A 51 5.88 5.19 21.16
N LYS A 52 6.53 4.07 20.76
CA LYS A 52 7.23 3.19 21.71
C LYS A 52 8.34 3.93 22.47
N ARG A 53 9.13 4.76 21.78
CA ARG A 53 10.22 5.53 22.38
C ARG A 53 9.70 6.56 23.36
N GLU A 54 8.63 7.29 23.02
CA GLU A 54 8.06 8.34 23.84
C GLU A 54 7.49 7.77 25.15
N VAL A 55 6.70 6.68 25.07
CA VAL A 55 6.14 6.01 26.26
C VAL A 55 7.26 5.46 27.15
N LYS A 56 8.31 4.87 26.56
CA LYS A 56 9.47 4.40 27.33
C LYS A 56 10.20 5.56 27.99
N GLY A 57 10.32 6.71 27.32
CA GLY A 57 10.92 7.93 27.88
C GLY A 57 10.16 8.46 29.09
N LEU A 58 8.82 8.49 29.03
CA LEU A 58 7.97 8.85 30.17
C LEU A 58 8.22 7.90 31.35
N PHE A 59 8.20 6.60 31.09
CA PHE A 59 8.41 5.59 32.12
C PHE A 59 9.77 5.73 32.81
N LEU A 60 10.85 5.93 32.05
CA LEU A 60 12.20 6.07 32.59
C LEU A 60 12.38 7.36 33.41
N THR A 61 11.76 8.46 32.98
CA THR A 61 11.76 9.73 33.72
C THR A 61 11.06 9.59 35.07
N GLU A 62 9.95 8.85 35.12
CA GLU A 62 9.15 8.66 36.34
C GLU A 62 9.87 7.84 37.43
N HIS A 63 10.65 6.84 37.02
CA HIS A 63 11.25 5.86 37.93
C HIS A 63 12.70 6.18 38.32
N GLU A 64 13.26 7.35 37.92
CA GLU A 64 14.66 7.76 38.17
C GLU A 64 15.68 6.62 37.91
N VAL A 65 15.37 5.72 36.97
CA VAL A 65 16.23 4.56 36.72
C VAL A 65 17.37 5.01 35.81
N ILE A 66 18.50 5.32 36.45
CA ILE A 66 19.82 5.25 35.82
C ILE A 66 19.97 3.81 35.34
N SER A 67 19.95 3.63 34.02
CA SER A 67 20.01 2.33 33.34
C SER A 67 21.06 1.39 33.94
N SER A 68 20.73 0.10 34.10
CA SER A 68 21.65 -0.95 33.63
C SER A 68 21.01 -2.33 33.44
N ASP A 69 20.12 -2.84 34.30
CA ASP A 69 19.76 -4.28 34.22
C ASP A 69 18.29 -4.64 34.51
N GLY A 70 17.42 -3.65 34.73
CA GLY A 70 16.00 -3.91 34.92
C GLY A 70 15.26 -3.90 33.59
N ASP A 71 15.13 -5.07 32.95
CA ASP A 71 14.33 -5.24 31.74
C ASP A 71 12.83 -5.12 32.10
N VAL A 72 12.37 -3.90 32.38
CA VAL A 72 10.95 -3.64 32.57
C VAL A 72 10.27 -3.96 31.25
N SER A 73 9.37 -4.94 31.30
CA SER A 73 8.69 -5.42 30.11
C SER A 73 7.89 -4.29 29.47
N GLU A 74 8.03 -4.10 28.16
CA GLU A 74 7.20 -3.15 27.39
C GLU A 74 5.70 -3.34 27.66
N ALA A 75 5.28 -4.58 27.94
CA ALA A 75 3.90 -4.91 28.29
C ALA A 75 3.43 -4.24 29.59
N GLU A 76 4.31 -4.11 30.59
CA GLU A 76 3.99 -3.43 31.86
C GLU A 76 3.86 -1.93 31.67
N ILE A 77 4.75 -1.36 30.84
CA ILE A 77 4.70 0.05 30.44
C ILE A 77 3.37 0.34 29.73
N TYR A 78 3.00 -0.47 28.74
CA TYR A 78 1.76 -0.27 27.97
C TYR A 78 0.50 -0.48 28.80
N LYS A 79 0.54 -1.44 29.73
CA LYS A 79 -0.55 -1.66 30.68
C LYS A 79 -0.71 -0.47 31.62
N LYS A 80 0.39 0.10 32.14
CA LYS A 80 0.39 1.27 33.02
C LYS A 80 -0.23 2.48 32.34
N TYR A 81 0.19 2.78 31.11
CA TYR A 81 -0.33 3.92 30.33
C TYR A 81 -1.60 3.61 29.54
N LYS A 82 -2.21 2.42 29.74
CA LYS A 82 -3.44 1.97 29.08
C LYS A 82 -3.39 2.15 27.56
N LEU A 83 -2.35 1.62 26.91
CA LEU A 83 -2.11 1.73 25.45
C LEU A 83 -2.55 0.44 24.69
N PRO A 84 -3.84 0.05 24.66
CA PRO A 84 -4.28 -1.21 24.03
C PRO A 84 -4.11 -1.23 22.51
N ASN A 85 -3.85 -0.08 21.90
CA ASN A 85 -3.78 0.06 20.45
C ASN A 85 -2.45 -0.39 19.86
N ILE A 86 -1.38 -0.53 20.66
CA ILE A 86 -0.07 -0.95 20.16
C ILE A 86 -0.14 -2.36 19.54
N ASP A 87 -0.79 -3.31 20.21
CA ASP A 87 -0.95 -4.68 19.69
C ASP A 87 -1.81 -4.73 18.43
N LEU A 88 -2.77 -3.83 18.30
CA LEU A 88 -3.61 -3.73 17.11
C LEU A 88 -2.83 -3.11 15.95
N THR A 89 -2.04 -2.07 16.21
CA THR A 89 -1.18 -1.43 15.20
C THR A 89 -0.10 -2.41 14.73
N LEU A 90 0.55 -3.14 15.64
CA LEU A 90 1.50 -4.20 15.31
C LEU A 90 0.84 -5.29 14.44
N ARG A 91 -0.36 -5.76 14.80
CA ARG A 91 -1.08 -6.74 13.99
C ARG A 91 -1.42 -6.21 12.59
N LYS A 92 -1.85 -4.96 12.47
CA LYS A 92 -2.10 -4.31 11.17
C LYS A 92 -0.83 -4.26 10.32
N ILE A 93 0.30 -3.85 10.90
CA ILE A 93 1.61 -3.79 10.24
C ILE A 93 2.08 -5.18 9.80
N LEU A 94 2.02 -6.19 10.69
CA LEU A 94 2.40 -7.57 10.38
C LEU A 94 1.56 -8.13 9.23
N HIS A 95 0.24 -7.93 9.28
CA HIS A 95 -0.65 -8.38 8.22
C HIS A 95 -0.30 -7.73 6.87
N LYS A 96 0.04 -6.44 6.87
CA LYS A 96 0.47 -5.71 5.68
C LYS A 96 1.80 -6.25 5.14
N ILE A 97 2.78 -6.50 6.00
CA ILE A 97 4.08 -7.13 5.64
C ILE A 97 3.86 -8.49 4.99
N GLU A 98 3.07 -9.36 5.62
CA GLU A 98 2.77 -10.71 5.10
C GLU A 98 2.08 -10.64 3.73
N THR A 99 1.14 -9.70 3.58
CA THR A 99 0.42 -9.47 2.33
C THR A 99 1.35 -9.00 1.23
N LEU A 100 2.23 -8.03 1.51
CA LEU A 100 3.23 -7.56 0.56
C LEU A 100 4.23 -8.67 0.20
N GLY A 101 4.64 -9.50 1.16
CA GLY A 101 5.51 -10.64 0.89
C GLY A 101 4.88 -11.68 -0.05
N ARG A 102 3.57 -11.96 0.11
CA ARG A 102 2.82 -12.81 -0.85
C ARG A 102 2.74 -12.17 -2.23
N ILE A 103 2.48 -10.86 -2.30
CA ILE A 103 2.41 -10.12 -3.55
C ILE A 103 3.76 -10.12 -4.26
N ASP A 104 4.86 -9.93 -3.56
CA ASP A 104 6.20 -10.01 -4.15
C ASP A 104 6.49 -11.40 -4.72
N SER A 105 6.21 -12.43 -3.94
CA SER A 105 6.34 -13.82 -4.39
C SER A 105 5.48 -14.10 -5.64
N PHE A 106 4.26 -13.55 -5.67
CA PHE A 106 3.36 -13.67 -6.82
C PHE A 106 3.89 -12.92 -8.04
N ILE A 107 4.38 -11.70 -7.87
CA ILE A 107 4.98 -10.93 -8.97
C ILE A 107 6.18 -11.71 -9.51
N GLU A 108 7.11 -12.14 -8.67
CA GLU A 108 8.34 -12.83 -9.09
C GLU A 108 8.08 -14.17 -9.79
N SER A 109 7.07 -14.91 -9.37
CA SER A 109 6.66 -16.17 -10.03
C SER A 109 5.91 -15.97 -11.34
N ASN A 110 5.36 -14.78 -11.60
CA ASN A 110 4.52 -14.49 -12.78
C ASN A 110 5.10 -13.41 -13.70
N THR A 111 6.18 -12.73 -13.31
CA THR A 111 6.91 -11.84 -14.21
C THR A 111 7.86 -12.66 -15.06
N ILE A 112 7.64 -12.63 -16.37
CA ILE A 112 8.70 -12.87 -17.33
C ILE A 112 9.59 -11.62 -17.25
N CYS A 113 10.54 -11.62 -16.33
CA CYS A 113 11.64 -10.69 -16.39
C CYS A 113 12.29 -10.91 -17.76
N PRO A 114 12.39 -9.91 -18.66
CA PRO A 114 13.07 -10.11 -19.92
C PRO A 114 14.48 -10.63 -19.59
N GLU A 115 14.79 -11.84 -20.07
CA GLU A 115 16.08 -12.47 -19.83
C GLU A 115 17.20 -11.48 -20.17
N GLY A 116 18.09 -11.22 -19.21
CA GLY A 116 19.34 -10.48 -19.48
C GLY A 116 19.60 -9.21 -18.68
N ILE A 117 18.70 -8.73 -17.81
CA ILE A 117 19.03 -7.62 -16.90
C ILE A 117 19.51 -8.17 -15.54
N GLN A 118 20.77 -8.64 -15.50
CA GLN A 118 21.51 -8.71 -14.24
C GLN A 118 22.11 -7.32 -13.96
N GLY A 119 21.43 -6.53 -13.13
CA GLY A 119 21.80 -5.17 -12.76
C GLY A 119 20.64 -4.46 -12.06
N GLU A 120 20.89 -3.30 -11.44
CA GLU A 120 19.83 -2.47 -10.84
C GLU A 120 18.70 -2.25 -11.87
N MET A 121 17.47 -2.60 -11.46
CA MET A 121 16.29 -2.43 -12.29
C MET A 121 16.14 -0.94 -12.65
N PRO A 122 15.93 -0.57 -13.92
CA PRO A 122 15.76 0.83 -14.29
C PRO A 122 14.68 1.49 -13.41
N ALA A 123 14.93 2.71 -12.90
CA ALA A 123 14.02 3.39 -11.96
C ALA A 123 12.54 3.39 -12.40
N ARG A 124 12.31 3.47 -13.71
CA ARG A 124 11.00 3.37 -14.36
C ARG A 124 10.27 2.04 -14.15
N MET A 125 11.00 0.93 -14.23
CA MET A 125 10.45 -0.38 -13.91
C MET A 125 10.16 -0.51 -12.41
N SER A 126 10.98 0.12 -11.56
CA SER A 126 10.73 0.16 -10.11
C SER A 126 9.39 0.83 -9.78
N GLU A 127 9.11 1.98 -10.39
CA GLU A 127 7.81 2.67 -10.22
C GLU A 127 6.62 1.84 -10.72
N MET A 128 6.76 1.16 -11.87
CA MET A 128 5.70 0.27 -12.37
C MET A 128 5.46 -0.91 -11.42
N ARG A 129 6.53 -1.47 -10.82
CA ARG A 129 6.43 -2.54 -9.83
C ARG A 129 5.70 -2.06 -8.58
N SER A 130 6.04 -0.90 -8.02
CA SER A 130 5.32 -0.30 -6.87
C SER A 130 3.83 -0.08 -7.16
N LYS A 131 3.52 0.45 -8.36
CA LYS A 131 2.13 0.62 -8.81
C LYS A 131 1.38 -0.71 -8.93
N LEU A 132 2.03 -1.73 -9.49
CA LEU A 132 1.47 -3.08 -9.57
C LEU A 132 1.24 -3.67 -8.18
N LYS A 133 2.21 -3.54 -7.26
CA LYS A 133 2.06 -3.99 -5.86
C LYS A 133 0.86 -3.34 -5.19
N THR A 134 0.70 -2.03 -5.35
CA THR A 134 -0.45 -1.31 -4.79
C THR A 134 -1.77 -1.82 -5.37
N ILE A 135 -1.85 -2.05 -6.69
CA ILE A 135 -3.05 -2.64 -7.32
C ILE A 135 -3.35 -4.04 -6.74
N LEU A 136 -2.35 -4.92 -6.66
CA LEU A 136 -2.52 -6.29 -6.15
C LEU A 136 -2.91 -6.30 -4.67
N TYR A 137 -2.36 -5.36 -3.88
CA TYR A 137 -2.69 -5.18 -2.48
C TYR A 137 -4.16 -4.79 -2.29
N ILE A 138 -4.65 -3.82 -3.06
CA ILE A 138 -6.07 -3.45 -3.07
C ILE A 138 -6.96 -4.65 -3.42
N LEU A 139 -6.53 -5.47 -4.38
CA LEU A 139 -7.28 -6.67 -4.79
C LEU A 139 -7.34 -7.72 -3.65
N GLU A 140 -6.22 -8.02 -2.99
CA GLU A 140 -6.18 -8.91 -1.80
C GLU A 140 -7.09 -8.39 -0.67
N LYS A 141 -7.04 -7.08 -0.38
CA LYS A 141 -7.88 -6.42 0.62
C LYS A 141 -9.37 -6.64 0.33
N HIS A 142 -9.76 -6.55 -0.94
CA HIS A 142 -11.12 -6.83 -1.41
C HIS A 142 -11.40 -8.32 -1.67
N LYS A 143 -10.55 -9.22 -1.16
CA LYS A 143 -10.72 -10.69 -1.25
C LYS A 143 -10.82 -11.18 -2.70
N ILE A 144 -10.04 -10.55 -3.59
CA ILE A 144 -9.79 -11.02 -4.94
C ILE A 144 -8.52 -11.88 -4.90
N PRO A 145 -8.63 -13.20 -5.12
CA PRO A 145 -7.47 -14.10 -5.08
C PRO A 145 -6.43 -13.76 -6.16
N LEU A 146 -5.15 -13.74 -5.78
CA LEU A 146 -4.05 -13.39 -6.70
C LEU A 146 -3.90 -14.41 -7.85
N ASP A 147 -4.14 -15.69 -7.57
CA ASP A 147 -4.13 -16.78 -8.56
C ASP A 147 -5.19 -16.62 -9.67
N SER A 148 -6.24 -15.82 -9.42
CA SER A 148 -7.24 -15.49 -10.44
C SER A 148 -6.83 -14.35 -11.36
N ILE A 149 -5.73 -13.64 -11.05
CA ILE A 149 -5.23 -12.48 -11.78
C ILE A 149 -4.12 -12.95 -12.71
N SER A 150 -4.11 -12.44 -13.93
CA SER A 150 -2.97 -12.58 -14.83
C SER A 150 -2.44 -11.20 -15.18
N PHE A 151 -1.15 -11.11 -15.48
CA PHE A 151 -0.62 -9.90 -16.07
C PHE A 151 0.36 -10.23 -17.17
N THR A 152 0.41 -9.35 -18.16
CA THR A 152 1.30 -9.47 -19.32
C THR A 152 2.14 -8.21 -19.38
N GLN A 153 3.46 -8.38 -19.43
CA GLN A 153 4.37 -7.30 -19.72
C GLN A 153 4.54 -7.21 -21.24
N GLY A 154 4.38 -6.00 -21.78
CA GLY A 154 4.62 -5.74 -23.18
C GLY A 154 5.72 -4.69 -23.36
N SER A 155 6.57 -4.92 -24.36
CA SER A 155 7.43 -3.90 -24.95
C SER A 155 6.76 -3.37 -26.22
N THR A 156 6.82 -2.06 -26.42
CA THR A 156 6.30 -1.37 -27.61
C THR A 156 6.88 -1.91 -28.92
N THR A 157 6.05 -1.96 -29.98
CA THR A 157 6.49 -2.19 -31.37
C THR A 157 7.20 -0.93 -31.92
N PRO A 158 7.99 -1.03 -33.01
CA PRO A 158 8.77 0.08 -33.56
C PRO A 158 7.97 1.35 -33.92
N GLU A 159 6.65 1.25 -34.15
CA GLU A 159 5.80 2.41 -34.46
C GLU A 159 5.38 3.24 -33.23
N MET A 160 5.53 2.71 -32.01
CA MET A 160 5.15 3.40 -30.78
C MET A 160 6.31 4.29 -30.32
N LYS A 161 6.23 5.58 -30.69
CA LYS A 161 7.26 6.63 -30.59
C LYS A 161 8.00 6.84 -29.25
N SER A 162 7.72 6.09 -28.18
CA SER A 162 8.31 6.31 -26.85
C SER A 162 9.01 5.11 -26.20
N GLY A 163 9.09 3.93 -26.81
CA GLY A 163 9.82 2.79 -26.20
C GLY A 163 9.32 2.40 -24.79
N ALA A 164 8.07 2.74 -24.45
CA ALA A 164 7.58 2.73 -23.09
C ALA A 164 7.00 1.36 -22.72
N ASN A 165 7.50 0.79 -21.63
CA ASN A 165 7.00 -0.47 -21.12
C ASN A 165 5.58 -0.32 -20.55
N TYR A 166 4.80 -1.39 -20.62
CA TYR A 166 3.51 -1.45 -19.95
C TYR A 166 3.27 -2.81 -19.32
N ILE A 167 2.45 -2.81 -18.26
CA ILE A 167 1.92 -4.02 -17.63
C ILE A 167 0.40 -3.97 -17.79
N THR A 168 -0.16 -4.98 -18.42
CA THR A 168 -1.61 -5.18 -18.50
C THR A 168 -2.00 -6.22 -17.47
N VAL A 169 -2.83 -5.85 -16.51
CA VAL A 169 -3.38 -6.70 -15.46
C VAL A 169 -4.82 -7.07 -15.84
N GLU A 170 -5.11 -8.36 -15.94
CA GLU A 170 -6.46 -8.87 -16.14
C GLU A 170 -7.04 -9.35 -14.83
N ILE A 171 -8.26 -8.90 -14.52
CA ILE A 171 -8.96 -9.25 -13.28
C ILE A 171 -10.31 -9.87 -13.66
N PRO A 172 -10.34 -11.18 -13.99
CA PRO A 172 -11.53 -11.88 -14.46
C PRO A 172 -12.73 -11.74 -13.51
N LYS A 173 -12.49 -11.88 -12.21
CA LYS A 173 -13.54 -11.78 -11.16
C LYS A 173 -14.27 -10.44 -11.19
N LEU A 174 -13.58 -9.36 -11.57
CA LEU A 174 -14.16 -8.02 -11.71
C LEU A 174 -14.58 -7.69 -13.15
N LYS A 175 -14.24 -8.54 -14.13
CA LYS A 175 -14.36 -8.25 -15.56
C LYS A 175 -13.70 -6.90 -15.90
N ARG A 176 -12.47 -6.71 -15.40
CA ARG A 176 -11.68 -5.51 -15.61
C ARG A 176 -10.32 -5.84 -16.21
N LEU A 177 -9.82 -4.90 -17.02
CA LEU A 177 -8.44 -4.83 -17.48
C LEU A 177 -7.85 -3.53 -16.97
N ILE A 178 -6.64 -3.57 -16.42
CA ILE A 178 -5.88 -2.39 -16.02
C ILE A 178 -4.60 -2.36 -16.84
N GLN A 179 -4.22 -1.22 -17.41
CA GLN A 179 -2.91 -1.04 -18.01
C GLN A 179 -2.14 0.04 -17.25
N ILE A 180 -0.97 -0.34 -16.78
CA ILE A 180 0.03 0.49 -16.11
C ILE A 180 1.07 0.85 -17.19
N CYS A 181 1.23 2.14 -17.48
CA CYS A 181 2.17 2.62 -18.49
C CYS A 181 3.39 3.32 -17.86
N ASP A 182 4.55 3.17 -18.49
CA ASP A 182 5.79 3.90 -18.18
C ASP A 182 5.87 5.30 -18.84
N GLU A 183 4.93 5.62 -19.73
CA GLU A 183 4.94 6.91 -20.44
C GLU A 183 4.74 8.09 -19.48
N GLY A 184 5.49 9.17 -19.73
CA GLY A 184 5.39 10.43 -19.00
C GLY A 184 3.93 10.89 -18.85
N GLY A 185 3.51 11.11 -17.61
CA GLY A 185 2.13 11.48 -17.27
C GLY A 185 1.44 10.55 -16.27
N ASN A 186 2.09 9.46 -15.86
CA ASN A 186 1.77 8.76 -14.62
C ASN A 186 0.30 8.31 -14.58
N VAL A 187 -0.16 7.54 -15.58
CA VAL A 187 -1.58 7.16 -15.70
C VAL A 187 -1.81 5.67 -15.82
N PHE A 188 -2.98 5.28 -15.34
CA PHE A 188 -3.58 3.97 -15.52
C PHE A 188 -4.77 4.08 -16.44
N TYR A 189 -4.95 3.04 -17.23
CA TYR A 189 -6.16 2.84 -18.00
C TYR A 189 -6.92 1.65 -17.44
N ILE A 190 -8.22 1.81 -17.22
CA ILE A 190 -9.09 0.74 -16.73
C ILE A 190 -10.19 0.52 -17.75
N PHE A 191 -10.43 -0.72 -18.14
CA PHE A 191 -11.46 -1.09 -19.12
C PHE A 191 -12.33 -2.23 -18.62
N LYS A 192 -13.57 -2.29 -19.11
CA LYS A 192 -14.42 -3.47 -18.97
C LYS A 192 -13.95 -4.56 -19.94
N SER A 193 -13.65 -5.76 -19.44
CA SER A 193 -13.18 -6.88 -20.27
C SER A 193 -14.17 -7.31 -21.35
N SER A 194 -15.46 -6.99 -21.19
CA SER A 194 -16.49 -7.25 -22.22
C SER A 194 -16.45 -6.28 -23.41
N LYS A 195 -15.69 -5.19 -23.31
CA LYS A 195 -15.59 -4.13 -24.34
C LYS A 195 -14.17 -3.96 -24.89
N MET A 196 -13.18 -4.42 -24.13
CA MET A 196 -11.77 -4.35 -24.49
C MET A 196 -11.12 -5.68 -24.15
N THR A 197 -10.27 -6.18 -25.05
CA THR A 197 -9.38 -7.33 -24.80
C THR A 197 -7.97 -6.83 -24.55
N SER A 198 -7.15 -7.61 -23.83
CA SER A 198 -5.75 -7.26 -23.59
C SER A 198 -4.97 -7.12 -24.89
N THR A 199 -5.16 -8.04 -25.85
CA THR A 199 -4.52 -7.95 -27.18
C THR A 199 -4.83 -6.63 -27.89
N LYS A 200 -6.10 -6.21 -27.89
CA LYS A 200 -6.51 -4.94 -28.52
C LYS A 200 -5.90 -3.76 -27.78
N LEU A 201 -5.99 -3.75 -26.44
CA LEU A 201 -5.47 -2.68 -25.59
C LEU A 201 -3.95 -2.49 -25.74
N ASN A 202 -3.22 -3.60 -25.83
CA ASN A 202 -1.78 -3.64 -25.96
C ASN A 202 -1.31 -3.08 -27.32
N GLY A 203 -2.12 -3.22 -28.36
CA GLY A 203 -1.85 -2.65 -29.68
C GLY A 203 -2.20 -1.17 -29.84
N MET A 204 -2.83 -0.54 -28.84
CA MET A 204 -3.24 0.86 -28.92
C MET A 204 -2.16 1.81 -28.37
N THR A 205 -1.97 2.92 -29.06
CA THR A 205 -1.24 4.10 -28.56
C THR A 205 -2.03 4.81 -27.47
N ARG A 206 -1.36 5.71 -26.75
CA ARG A 206 -2.01 6.58 -25.75
C ARG A 206 -3.15 7.41 -26.35
N GLY A 207 -2.97 7.95 -27.56
CA GLY A 207 -3.98 8.73 -28.27
C GLY A 207 -5.23 7.90 -28.52
N GLU A 208 -5.05 6.73 -29.15
CA GLU A 208 -6.14 5.80 -29.44
C GLU A 208 -6.89 5.34 -28.18
N LYS A 209 -6.19 5.13 -27.06
CA LYS A 209 -6.85 4.79 -25.77
C LYS A 209 -7.74 5.93 -25.29
N ASN A 210 -7.29 7.18 -25.38
CA ASN A 210 -8.07 8.33 -24.96
C ASN A 210 -9.27 8.54 -25.90
N ASP A 211 -9.06 8.44 -27.20
CA ASP A 211 -10.12 8.57 -28.21
C ASP A 211 -11.18 7.48 -27.99
N TRP A 212 -10.76 6.23 -27.79
CA TRP A 212 -11.67 5.12 -27.52
C TRP A 212 -12.48 5.33 -26.24
N ILE A 213 -11.87 5.83 -25.16
CA ILE A 213 -12.57 6.16 -23.90
C ILE A 213 -13.60 7.26 -24.14
N SER A 214 -13.27 8.27 -24.95
CA SER A 214 -14.19 9.35 -25.32
C SER A 214 -15.40 8.82 -26.09
N ASP A 215 -15.16 7.93 -27.06
CA ASP A 215 -16.19 7.35 -27.92
C ASP A 215 -17.07 6.32 -27.19
N HIS A 216 -16.52 5.64 -26.17
CA HIS A 216 -17.19 4.56 -25.44
C HIS A 216 -17.40 4.94 -23.97
N LYS A 217 -18.30 5.88 -23.72
CA LYS A 217 -18.68 6.31 -22.37
C LYS A 217 -18.95 5.10 -21.46
N HIS A 218 -18.35 5.11 -20.28
CA HIS A 218 -18.46 4.07 -19.25
C HIS A 218 -17.85 2.70 -19.60
N ALA A 219 -17.15 2.56 -20.73
CA ALA A 219 -16.45 1.32 -21.10
C ALA A 219 -14.99 1.29 -20.64
N GLY A 220 -14.41 2.47 -20.40
CA GLY A 220 -13.11 2.62 -19.75
C GLY A 220 -12.94 3.97 -19.04
N GLU A 221 -11.86 4.09 -18.29
CA GLU A 221 -11.47 5.29 -17.55
C GLU A 221 -9.95 5.47 -17.57
N ARG A 222 -9.52 6.73 -17.59
CA ARG A 222 -8.13 7.13 -17.38
C ARG A 222 -7.99 7.70 -15.97
N ILE A 223 -7.10 7.11 -15.17
CA ILE A 223 -6.78 7.55 -13.81
C ILE A 223 -5.35 8.09 -13.79
N ALA A 224 -5.15 9.28 -13.26
CA ALA A 224 -3.83 9.83 -13.01
C ALA A 224 -3.34 9.41 -11.62
N TYR A 225 -2.05 9.09 -11.52
CA TYR A 225 -1.32 8.81 -10.30
C TYR A 225 -1.06 10.14 -9.56
N ALA A 226 -2.07 10.56 -8.81
CA ALA A 226 -2.10 11.73 -7.95
C ALA A 226 -2.50 11.29 -6.52
N ILE A 227 -2.46 12.18 -5.53
CA ILE A 227 -2.69 11.86 -4.08
C ILE A 227 -3.94 10.99 -3.80
N ASN A 228 -4.97 11.03 -4.65
CA ASN A 228 -6.22 10.26 -4.48
C ASN A 228 -6.42 9.13 -5.51
N TRP A 229 -5.36 8.69 -6.17
CA TRP A 229 -5.47 7.71 -7.26
C TRP A 229 -5.95 6.34 -6.77
N VAL A 230 -5.54 5.92 -5.56
CA VAL A 230 -5.99 4.67 -4.90
C VAL A 230 -7.51 4.68 -4.73
N ASP A 231 -8.08 5.74 -4.14
CA ASP A 231 -9.52 5.86 -3.97
C ASP A 231 -10.26 5.83 -5.31
N ARG A 232 -9.72 6.49 -6.34
CA ARG A 232 -10.31 6.48 -7.68
C ARG A 232 -10.24 5.09 -8.31
N LEU A 233 -9.13 4.39 -8.14
CA LEU A 233 -8.94 3.02 -8.60
C LEU A 233 -9.96 2.09 -7.93
N GLU A 234 -10.06 2.12 -6.59
CA GLU A 234 -11.04 1.33 -5.85
C GLU A 234 -12.46 1.61 -6.33
N LYS A 235 -12.83 2.89 -6.49
CA LYS A 235 -14.15 3.27 -7.04
C LYS A 235 -14.37 2.71 -8.44
N SER A 236 -13.39 2.77 -9.32
CA SER A 236 -13.51 2.28 -10.71
C SER A 236 -13.62 0.74 -10.79
N LEU A 237 -12.95 0.04 -9.87
CA LEU A 237 -12.94 -1.42 -9.80
C LEU A 237 -14.19 -1.99 -9.13
N PHE A 238 -14.61 -1.43 -8.00
CA PHE A 238 -15.60 -2.06 -7.12
C PHE A 238 -16.95 -1.34 -7.06
N LEU A 239 -17.01 -0.03 -7.34
CA LEU A 239 -18.30 0.66 -7.39
C LEU A 239 -18.85 0.55 -8.81
N THR A 240 -19.83 -0.33 -8.99
CA THR A 240 -20.69 -0.28 -10.17
C THR A 240 -21.43 1.05 -10.17
N LYS A 241 -21.14 1.91 -11.14
CA LYS A 241 -22.12 2.93 -11.54
C LYS A 241 -23.35 2.17 -12.01
N SER A 242 -24.36 2.06 -11.15
CA SER A 242 -25.70 1.66 -11.52
C SER A 242 -26.16 2.63 -12.60
N THR A 243 -26.13 2.17 -13.85
CA THR A 243 -26.88 2.77 -14.95
C THR A 243 -28.23 2.10 -15.00
#